data_AF-A0A9W4FHJ7-F1
#
_entry.id   AF-A0A9W4FHJ7-F1
#
_cell.length_a   1.000
_cell.length_b   1.000
_cell.length_c   1.000
_cell.angle_alpha   90.00
_cell.angle_beta   90.00
_cell.angle_gamma   90.00
#
_symmetry.space_group_name_H-M   'P 1'
#
loop_
_entity.id
_entity.type
_entity.pdbx_description
1 polymer ?
#
loop_
_entity_poly.entity_id
_entity_poly.type
_entity_poly.pdbx_seq_one_letter_code
_entity_poly.pdbx_strand_id
1 'polypeptide(L)'
;MDQLWANRAASAEAAIAKRHLKKVWAVPGTQLGVVAWPATRKYRLFGTWHYWWQAHLLDCLVDAQLRDPQPERQQKIARQIRGHRLRNNLRWTNDYYDDMAWLAIALERAGRLAGVERPRALDTLSEQFLNSWVPEDGGGIPWRKQDQFFNAPANGPAAIFLARHDRLRRAQQMSDWLDETLIDPETHLVFDGIKGGSMVRAQYTYCQGVVLGLETELAMRTEDADHAKRVHRLVAAVRDHMAPEGIIRGAGGGDGGLFNGILARYLALVATSLPQNDDDDAAARAAATKLVLTSAEAAWDNRQTVDGLPLFAAFWERTAEIPTAAGEEAESVEGAVNSSQVPERDLSVQLAGWMLMEAAHAVSDT
;
A
#
# COMPACT_ATOMS: atom_id res chain seq x y z
N MET A 1 24.27 -8.38 4.00
CA MET A 1 23.31 -7.24 4.08
C MET A 1 21.91 -7.76 4.30
N ASP A 2 21.49 -8.83 3.62
CA ASP A 2 20.24 -9.56 3.85
C ASP A 2 19.85 -9.72 5.35
N GLN A 3 20.67 -10.42 6.16
CA GLN A 3 20.36 -10.63 7.58
C GLN A 3 20.11 -9.34 8.39
N LEU A 4 20.71 -8.22 7.99
CA LEU A 4 20.46 -6.93 8.63
C LEU A 4 19.03 -6.46 8.34
N TRP A 5 18.61 -6.47 7.08
CA TRP A 5 17.26 -6.05 6.68
C TRP A 5 16.19 -6.99 7.23
N ALA A 6 16.46 -8.30 7.23
CA ALA A 6 15.56 -9.27 7.86
C ALA A 6 15.34 -8.97 9.35
N ASN A 7 16.38 -8.62 10.09
CA ASN A 7 16.29 -8.23 11.50
C ASN A 7 15.56 -6.90 11.71
N ARG A 8 15.77 -5.92 10.81
CA ARG A 8 15.08 -4.63 10.83
C ARG A 8 13.57 -4.80 10.60
N ALA A 9 13.20 -5.61 9.62
CA ALA A 9 11.81 -5.96 9.31
C ALA A 9 11.14 -6.73 10.46
N ALA A 10 11.82 -7.73 11.05
CA ALA A 10 11.33 -8.44 12.24
C ALA A 10 11.11 -7.50 13.44
N SER A 11 11.98 -6.50 13.61
CA SER A 11 11.84 -5.49 14.67
C SER A 11 10.63 -4.58 14.44
N ALA A 12 10.37 -4.20 13.19
CA ALA A 12 9.18 -3.43 12.81
C ALA A 12 7.88 -4.24 13.03
N GLU A 13 7.85 -5.51 12.64
CA GLU A 13 6.75 -6.44 12.93
C GLU A 13 6.47 -6.51 14.44
N ALA A 14 7.53 -6.67 15.25
CA ALA A 14 7.39 -6.74 16.71
C ALA A 14 6.85 -5.44 17.32
N ALA A 15 7.25 -4.28 16.79
CA ALA A 15 6.71 -2.97 17.18
C ALA A 15 5.20 -2.90 16.95
N ILE A 16 4.74 -3.25 15.75
CA ILE A 16 3.31 -3.28 15.39
C ILE A 16 2.56 -4.28 16.27
N ALA A 17 3.11 -5.47 16.46
CA ALA A 17 2.49 -6.51 17.28
C ALA A 17 2.28 -6.08 18.73
N LYS A 18 3.28 -5.43 19.33
CA LYS A 18 3.20 -4.95 20.71
C LYS A 18 2.24 -3.77 20.86
N ARG A 19 2.33 -2.80 19.95
CA ARG A 19 1.68 -1.48 20.10
C ARG A 19 0.26 -1.45 19.54
N HIS A 20 0.02 -2.12 18.42
CA HIS A 20 -1.23 -1.95 17.66
C HIS A 20 -2.17 -3.16 17.68
N LEU A 21 -1.66 -4.39 17.67
CA LEU A 21 -2.51 -5.57 17.51
C LEU A 21 -3.37 -5.86 18.76
N LYS A 22 -4.69 -5.97 18.57
CA LYS A 22 -5.67 -6.34 19.61
C LYS A 22 -6.74 -7.27 19.05
N LYS A 23 -7.37 -8.07 19.92
CA LYS A 23 -8.55 -8.87 19.58
C LYS A 23 -9.77 -7.96 19.40
N VAL A 24 -10.61 -8.24 18.41
CA VAL A 24 -11.84 -7.47 18.17
C VAL A 24 -12.86 -7.84 19.23
N TRP A 25 -13.20 -6.91 20.12
CA TRP A 25 -14.21 -7.08 21.19
C TRP A 25 -14.03 -8.39 22.00
N ALA A 26 -12.78 -8.74 22.28
CA ALA A 26 -12.38 -9.98 22.96
C ALA A 26 -12.77 -11.30 22.25
N VAL A 27 -13.28 -11.26 21.02
CA VAL A 27 -13.67 -12.45 20.25
C VAL A 27 -12.43 -13.30 19.91
N PRO A 28 -12.38 -14.57 20.34
CA PRO A 28 -11.27 -15.47 20.04
C PRO A 28 -11.04 -15.65 18.53
N GLY A 29 -9.78 -15.78 18.14
CA GLY A 29 -9.41 -15.98 16.74
C GLY A 29 -9.60 -14.75 15.84
N THR A 30 -9.73 -13.56 16.42
CA THR A 30 -9.74 -12.28 15.69
C THR A 30 -8.55 -11.42 16.08
N GLN A 31 -8.13 -10.57 15.16
CA GLN A 31 -7.11 -9.55 15.40
C GLN A 31 -7.37 -8.37 14.46
N LEU A 32 -7.11 -7.15 14.93
CA LEU A 32 -7.00 -5.92 14.14
C LEU A 32 -5.94 -5.00 14.77
N GLY A 33 -5.39 -4.08 13.98
CA GLY A 33 -4.55 -3.00 14.46
C GLY A 33 -5.40 -1.83 14.96
N VAL A 34 -5.19 -1.38 16.20
CA VAL A 34 -5.71 -0.08 16.65
C VAL A 34 -5.01 1.03 15.85
N VAL A 35 -5.77 2.05 15.47
CA VAL A 35 -5.31 3.03 14.47
C VAL A 35 -4.32 4.07 15.01
N ALA A 36 -4.10 4.10 16.33
CA ALA A 36 -3.20 5.06 16.96
C ALA A 36 -2.46 4.45 18.16
N TRP A 37 -1.21 4.84 18.37
CA TRP A 37 -0.43 4.50 19.56
C TRP A 37 0.31 5.73 20.12
N PRO A 38 0.27 6.01 21.44
CA PRO A 38 -0.44 5.28 22.50
C PRO A 38 -1.97 5.32 22.37
N ALA A 39 -2.63 4.17 22.41
CA ALA A 39 -4.05 4.03 22.12
C ALA A 39 -4.97 4.46 23.29
N THR A 40 -5.90 5.38 23.04
CA THR A 40 -7.00 5.69 23.97
C THR A 40 -8.01 4.54 24.07
N ARG A 41 -8.98 4.62 25.00
CA ARG A 41 -10.02 3.58 25.15
C ARG A 41 -10.88 3.44 23.89
N LYS A 42 -11.18 4.55 23.20
CA LYS A 42 -11.95 4.60 21.95
C LYS A 42 -11.32 3.72 20.86
N TYR A 43 -10.01 3.86 20.65
CA TYR A 43 -9.27 3.06 19.68
C TYR A 43 -9.16 1.59 20.08
N ARG A 44 -8.92 1.29 21.36
CA ARG A 44 -8.85 -0.10 21.87
C ARG A 44 -10.16 -0.87 21.72
N LEU A 45 -11.29 -0.18 21.71
CA LEU A 45 -12.61 -0.76 21.47
C LEU A 45 -13.01 -0.77 19.98
N PHE A 46 -12.11 -0.36 19.07
CA PHE A 46 -12.36 -0.22 17.63
C PHE A 46 -13.55 0.69 17.31
N GLY A 47 -13.78 1.72 18.14
CA GLY A 47 -14.74 2.78 17.87
C GLY A 47 -14.35 3.62 16.65
N THR A 48 -13.04 3.82 16.45
CA THR A 48 -12.45 4.26 15.19
C THR A 48 -11.65 3.11 14.59
N TRP A 49 -11.79 2.95 13.28
CA TRP A 49 -11.16 1.90 12.49
C TRP A 49 -11.14 2.35 11.03
N HIS A 50 -10.03 2.13 10.34
CA HIS A 50 -9.86 2.45 8.93
C HIS A 50 -9.72 1.16 8.13
N TYR A 51 -10.64 0.94 7.19
CA TYR A 51 -10.76 -0.30 6.43
C TYR A 51 -9.46 -0.58 5.67
N TRP A 52 -8.99 0.37 4.85
CA TRP A 52 -7.81 0.14 4.00
C TRP A 52 -6.50 0.07 4.77
N TRP A 53 -6.37 0.74 5.93
CA TRP A 53 -5.19 0.58 6.79
C TRP A 53 -5.06 -0.87 7.28
N GLN A 54 -6.18 -1.55 7.53
CA GLN A 54 -6.14 -2.97 7.89
C GLN A 54 -5.81 -3.90 6.72
N ALA A 55 -6.16 -3.51 5.49
CA ALA A 55 -5.74 -4.23 4.30
C ALA A 55 -4.21 -4.17 4.16
N HIS A 56 -3.60 -3.01 4.37
CA HIS A 56 -2.14 -2.88 4.38
C HIS A 56 -1.46 -3.56 5.57
N LEU A 57 -2.11 -3.61 6.74
CA LEU A 57 -1.63 -4.44 7.85
C LEU A 57 -1.65 -5.93 7.46
N LEU A 58 -2.68 -6.39 6.75
CA LEU A 58 -2.72 -7.76 6.22
C LEU A 58 -1.58 -7.99 5.22
N ASP A 59 -1.30 -7.05 4.32
CA ASP A 59 -0.15 -7.13 3.41
C ASP A 59 1.18 -7.26 4.14
N CYS A 60 1.43 -6.45 5.19
CA CYS A 60 2.67 -6.53 5.96
C CYS A 60 2.80 -7.87 6.71
N LEU A 61 1.69 -8.45 7.18
CA LEU A 61 1.70 -9.79 7.76
C LEU A 61 2.03 -10.86 6.71
N VAL A 62 1.59 -10.70 5.47
CA VAL A 62 1.97 -11.58 4.35
C VAL A 62 3.45 -11.42 4.01
N ASP A 63 3.98 -10.19 3.98
CA ASP A 63 5.41 -9.94 3.76
C ASP A 63 6.27 -10.65 4.82
N ALA A 64 5.93 -10.51 6.10
CA ALA A 64 6.65 -11.19 7.18
C ALA A 64 6.56 -12.72 7.10
N GLN A 65 5.45 -13.26 6.59
CA GLN A 65 5.31 -14.70 6.33
C GLN A 65 6.18 -15.16 5.15
N LEU A 66 6.40 -14.32 4.15
CA LEU A 66 7.29 -14.63 3.02
C LEU A 66 8.75 -14.60 3.44
N ARG A 67 9.16 -13.58 4.20
CA ARG A 67 10.52 -13.43 4.72
C ARG A 67 10.94 -14.59 5.62
N ASP A 68 10.06 -15.00 6.54
CA ASP A 68 10.35 -16.10 7.47
C ASP A 68 9.06 -16.92 7.72
N PRO A 69 8.83 -17.99 6.95
CA PRO A 69 7.60 -18.76 7.03
C PRO A 69 7.40 -19.45 8.38
N GLN A 70 6.32 -19.10 9.10
CA GLN A 70 6.00 -19.67 10.41
C GLN A 70 4.51 -20.03 10.53
N PRO A 71 4.13 -21.21 11.08
CA PRO A 71 2.72 -21.56 11.29
C PRO A 71 1.94 -20.53 12.11
N GLU A 72 2.61 -19.87 13.07
CA GLU A 72 1.99 -18.81 13.87
C GLU A 72 1.65 -17.56 13.02
N ARG A 73 2.51 -17.17 12.07
CA ARG A 73 2.26 -16.04 11.17
C ARG A 73 1.09 -16.32 10.23
N GLN A 74 0.98 -17.54 9.70
CA GLN A 74 -0.20 -17.97 8.95
C GLN A 74 -1.50 -17.86 9.79
N GLN A 75 -1.46 -18.23 11.07
CA GLN A 75 -2.59 -18.04 11.98
C GLN A 75 -2.90 -16.55 12.21
N LYS A 76 -1.90 -15.68 12.33
CA LYS A 76 -2.10 -14.21 12.46
C LYS A 76 -2.79 -13.64 11.21
N ILE A 77 -2.38 -14.04 10.01
CA ILE A 77 -3.04 -13.67 8.74
C ILE A 77 -4.51 -14.09 8.76
N ALA A 78 -4.81 -15.36 9.13
CA ALA A 78 -6.19 -15.83 9.21
C ALA A 78 -7.03 -15.07 10.25
N ARG A 79 -6.45 -14.71 11.40
CA ARG A 79 -7.10 -13.91 12.46
C ARG A 79 -7.37 -12.47 12.00
N GLN A 80 -6.45 -11.86 11.26
CA GLN A 80 -6.60 -10.52 10.69
C GLN A 80 -7.75 -10.50 9.67
N ILE A 81 -7.78 -11.46 8.74
CA ILE A 81 -8.86 -11.59 7.75
C ILE A 81 -10.23 -11.77 8.43
N ARG A 82 -10.30 -12.62 9.47
CA ARG A 82 -11.54 -12.82 10.25
C ARG A 82 -11.95 -11.55 11.00
N GLY A 83 -10.99 -10.85 11.62
CA GLY A 83 -11.22 -9.59 12.32
C GLY A 83 -11.76 -8.51 11.40
N HIS A 84 -11.18 -8.37 10.21
CA HIS A 84 -11.61 -7.42 9.18
C HIS A 84 -13.06 -7.63 8.80
N ARG A 85 -13.41 -8.86 8.43
CA ARG A 85 -14.79 -9.22 8.06
C ARG A 85 -15.76 -8.98 9.21
N LEU A 86 -15.39 -9.36 10.45
CA LEU A 86 -16.23 -9.16 11.62
C LEU A 86 -16.49 -7.66 11.87
N ARG A 87 -15.46 -6.83 11.83
CA ARG A 87 -15.56 -5.39 12.08
C ARG A 87 -16.34 -4.66 10.97
N ASN A 88 -16.34 -5.20 9.76
CA ASN A 88 -17.14 -4.74 8.63
C ASN A 88 -18.50 -5.46 8.52
N ASN A 89 -19.15 -5.77 9.65
CA ASN A 89 -20.50 -6.35 9.70
C ASN A 89 -20.67 -7.63 8.86
N LEU A 90 -19.65 -8.50 8.87
CA LEU A 90 -19.58 -9.76 8.13
C LEU A 90 -19.55 -9.62 6.60
N ARG A 91 -19.31 -8.42 6.07
CA ARG A 91 -19.21 -8.10 4.65
C ARG A 91 -17.77 -7.83 4.23
N TRP A 92 -17.49 -8.05 2.94
CA TRP A 92 -16.23 -7.63 2.31
C TRP A 92 -16.37 -6.28 1.63
N THR A 93 -17.55 -5.98 1.09
CA THR A 93 -17.80 -4.75 0.36
C THR A 93 -18.07 -3.57 1.28
N ASN A 94 -17.78 -2.37 0.78
CA ASN A 94 -18.18 -1.09 1.35
C ASN A 94 -18.56 -0.12 0.21
N ASP A 95 -18.53 1.19 0.45
CA ASP A 95 -18.90 2.22 -0.54
C ASP A 95 -17.70 2.81 -1.30
N TYR A 96 -16.47 2.47 -0.92
CA TYR A 96 -15.21 2.98 -1.45
C TYR A 96 -14.51 1.89 -2.28
N TYR A 97 -14.31 2.14 -3.57
CA TYR A 97 -13.76 1.12 -4.48
C TYR A 97 -12.26 0.90 -4.25
N ASP A 98 -11.53 1.95 -3.89
CA ASP A 98 -10.13 1.88 -3.46
C ASP A 98 -9.96 1.03 -2.20
N ASP A 99 -10.76 1.25 -1.15
CA ASP A 99 -10.77 0.42 0.06
C ASP A 99 -10.93 -1.06 -0.31
N MET A 100 -11.95 -1.38 -1.11
CA MET A 100 -12.22 -2.75 -1.55
C MET A 100 -11.07 -3.32 -2.37
N ALA A 101 -10.42 -2.52 -3.23
CA ALA A 101 -9.32 -2.95 -4.06
C ALA A 101 -8.06 -3.27 -3.24
N TRP A 102 -7.76 -2.46 -2.21
CA TRP A 102 -6.68 -2.77 -1.26
C TRP A 102 -6.90 -4.09 -0.54
N LEU A 103 -8.13 -4.35 -0.06
CA LEU A 103 -8.43 -5.64 0.55
C LEU A 103 -8.34 -6.79 -0.48
N ALA A 104 -8.80 -6.58 -1.71
CA ALA A 104 -8.74 -7.61 -2.75
C ALA A 104 -7.30 -8.06 -3.02
N ILE A 105 -6.36 -7.11 -3.16
CA ILE A 105 -4.92 -7.40 -3.28
C ILE A 105 -4.42 -8.17 -2.06
N ALA A 106 -4.70 -7.70 -0.85
CA ALA A 106 -4.18 -8.32 0.36
C ALA A 106 -4.73 -9.75 0.57
N LEU A 107 -6.00 -10.00 0.23
CA LEU A 107 -6.62 -11.33 0.27
C LEU A 107 -6.06 -12.27 -0.81
N GLU A 108 -5.84 -11.75 -2.02
CA GLU A 108 -5.23 -12.49 -3.12
C GLU A 108 -3.84 -12.96 -2.73
N ARG A 109 -3.01 -12.04 -2.21
CA ARG A 109 -1.66 -12.36 -1.70
C ARG A 109 -1.70 -13.34 -0.54
N ALA A 110 -2.61 -13.17 0.42
CA ALA A 110 -2.75 -14.09 1.54
C ALA A 110 -3.08 -15.53 1.08
N GLY A 111 -3.91 -15.67 0.05
CA GLY A 111 -4.18 -16.96 -0.59
C GLY A 111 -2.95 -17.53 -1.28
N ARG A 112 -2.42 -16.81 -2.28
CA ARG A 112 -1.35 -17.29 -3.16
C ARG A 112 -0.01 -17.51 -2.44
N LEU A 113 0.35 -16.64 -1.49
CA LEU A 113 1.68 -16.60 -0.90
C LEU A 113 1.74 -17.19 0.51
N ALA A 114 0.62 -17.23 1.23
CA ALA A 114 0.56 -17.73 2.60
C ALA A 114 -0.44 -18.89 2.79
N GLY A 115 -1.11 -19.35 1.73
CA GLY A 115 -2.06 -20.47 1.79
C GLY A 115 -3.34 -20.18 2.59
N VAL A 116 -3.69 -18.90 2.81
CA VAL A 116 -4.90 -18.49 3.54
C VAL A 116 -5.96 -18.01 2.55
N GLU A 117 -6.50 -18.94 1.77
CA GLU A 117 -7.34 -18.64 0.61
C GLU A 117 -8.74 -18.11 0.95
N ARG A 118 -9.26 -17.20 0.12
CA ARG A 118 -10.63 -16.64 0.22
C ARG A 118 -11.31 -16.50 -1.16
N PRO A 119 -11.43 -17.57 -1.96
CA PRO A 119 -11.87 -17.49 -3.36
C PRO A 119 -13.21 -16.77 -3.53
N ARG A 120 -14.22 -17.11 -2.73
CA ARG A 120 -15.54 -16.44 -2.78
C ARG A 120 -15.49 -14.93 -2.50
N ALA A 121 -14.56 -14.50 -1.64
CA ALA A 121 -14.37 -13.08 -1.36
C ALA A 121 -13.72 -12.37 -2.55
N LEU A 122 -12.72 -13.01 -3.17
CA LEU A 122 -12.06 -12.50 -4.37
C LEU A 122 -13.05 -12.38 -5.54
N ASP A 123 -13.91 -13.38 -5.76
CA ASP A 123 -14.94 -13.32 -6.79
C ASP A 123 -15.92 -12.17 -6.55
N THR A 124 -16.39 -12.02 -5.30
CA THR A 124 -17.28 -10.92 -4.91
C THR A 124 -16.66 -9.54 -5.18
N LEU A 125 -15.37 -9.36 -4.86
CA LEU A 125 -14.65 -8.10 -5.07
C LEU A 125 -14.36 -7.87 -6.56
N SER A 126 -13.99 -8.92 -7.30
CA SER A 126 -13.81 -8.88 -8.76
C SER A 126 -15.05 -8.38 -9.47
N GLU A 127 -16.23 -8.88 -9.10
CA GLU A 127 -17.51 -8.40 -9.65
C GLU A 127 -17.76 -6.91 -9.37
N GLN A 128 -17.35 -6.38 -8.20
CA GLN A 128 -17.49 -4.95 -7.91
C GLN A 128 -16.67 -4.10 -8.90
N PHE A 129 -15.43 -4.49 -9.20
CA PHE A 129 -14.55 -3.74 -10.10
C PHE A 129 -14.98 -3.88 -11.57
N LEU A 130 -15.40 -5.08 -11.98
CA LEU A 130 -15.86 -5.32 -13.34
C LEU A 130 -17.14 -4.54 -13.67
N ASN A 131 -18.08 -4.48 -12.73
CA ASN A 131 -19.38 -3.85 -12.94
C ASN A 131 -19.39 -2.33 -12.70
N SER A 132 -18.33 -1.77 -12.11
CA SER A 132 -18.22 -0.33 -11.83
C SER A 132 -17.43 0.44 -12.89
N TRP A 133 -16.85 -0.26 -13.87
CA TRP A 133 -16.19 0.37 -15.00
C TRP A 133 -17.22 1.12 -15.85
N VAL A 134 -16.96 2.40 -16.16
CA VAL A 134 -17.89 3.26 -16.88
C VAL A 134 -17.31 3.71 -18.23
N PRO A 135 -17.47 2.93 -19.33
CA PRO A 135 -16.95 3.31 -20.64
C PRO A 135 -17.54 4.62 -21.18
N GLU A 136 -18.82 4.89 -20.86
CA GLU A 136 -19.56 6.04 -21.39
C GLU A 136 -19.01 7.38 -20.88
N ASP A 137 -18.37 7.38 -19.70
CA ASP A 137 -17.73 8.55 -19.08
C ASP A 137 -16.22 8.64 -19.42
N GLY A 138 -15.75 7.88 -20.42
CA GLY A 138 -14.35 7.84 -20.84
C GLY A 138 -13.53 6.74 -20.18
N GLY A 139 -14.14 5.84 -19.40
CA GLY A 139 -13.46 4.77 -18.68
C GLY A 139 -13.18 5.12 -17.22
N GLY A 140 -12.62 4.15 -16.49
CA GLY A 140 -12.36 4.24 -15.06
C GLY A 140 -13.46 3.63 -14.20
N ILE A 141 -13.10 3.27 -12.96
CA ILE A 141 -14.04 3.07 -11.85
C ILE A 141 -14.04 4.32 -10.95
N PRO A 142 -15.19 4.73 -10.41
CA PRO A 142 -15.27 5.87 -9.51
C PRO A 142 -14.62 5.55 -8.16
N TRP A 143 -14.25 6.59 -7.42
CA TRP A 143 -13.65 6.46 -6.09
C TRP A 143 -14.61 5.84 -5.08
N ARG A 144 -15.86 6.34 -5.05
CA ARG A 144 -16.95 5.79 -4.24
C ARG A 144 -18.21 5.60 -5.08
N LYS A 145 -19.13 4.78 -4.58
CA LYS A 145 -20.43 4.55 -5.24
C LYS A 145 -21.17 5.86 -5.42
N GLN A 146 -21.72 6.06 -6.62
CA GLN A 146 -22.45 7.28 -7.02
C GLN A 146 -21.59 8.55 -7.04
N ASP A 147 -20.25 8.43 -7.08
CA ASP A 147 -19.37 9.58 -7.34
C ASP A 147 -19.12 9.79 -8.84
N GLN A 148 -18.55 10.95 -9.15
CA GLN A 148 -18.06 11.33 -10.47
C GLN A 148 -16.56 11.68 -10.40
N PHE A 149 -15.87 11.11 -9.42
CA PHE A 149 -14.42 11.22 -9.26
C PHE A 149 -13.78 9.88 -9.59
N PHE A 150 -12.99 9.82 -10.65
CA PHE A 150 -12.27 8.64 -11.10
C PHE A 150 -10.79 8.86 -10.82
N ASN A 151 -10.20 8.03 -9.98
CA ASN A 151 -8.87 8.30 -9.44
C ASN A 151 -7.93 7.09 -9.57
N ALA A 152 -6.62 7.35 -9.63
CA ALA A 152 -5.59 6.32 -9.66
C ALA A 152 -5.66 5.36 -8.46
N PRO A 153 -5.98 5.81 -7.23
CA PRO A 153 -6.14 4.93 -6.06
C PRO A 153 -7.26 3.89 -6.16
N ALA A 154 -8.35 4.15 -6.89
CA ALA A 154 -9.37 3.13 -7.13
C ALA A 154 -8.97 2.22 -8.30
N ASN A 155 -8.44 2.81 -9.37
CA ASN A 155 -8.21 2.10 -10.63
C ASN A 155 -6.94 1.23 -10.62
N GLY A 156 -5.81 1.74 -10.15
CA GLY A 156 -4.54 1.01 -10.10
C GLY A 156 -4.62 -0.28 -9.28
N PRO A 157 -5.03 -0.21 -8.00
CA PRO A 157 -5.18 -1.40 -7.16
C PRO A 157 -6.20 -2.42 -7.69
N ALA A 158 -7.34 -1.95 -8.22
CA ALA A 158 -8.34 -2.84 -8.80
C ALA A 158 -7.76 -3.57 -10.01
N ALA A 159 -7.02 -2.86 -10.88
CA ALA A 159 -6.36 -3.44 -12.04
C ALA A 159 -5.25 -4.43 -11.66
N ILE A 160 -4.42 -4.13 -10.64
CA ILE A 160 -3.42 -5.06 -10.10
C ILE A 160 -4.09 -6.36 -9.66
N PHE A 161 -5.16 -6.26 -8.87
CA PHE A 161 -5.91 -7.43 -8.43
C PHE A 161 -6.50 -8.20 -9.62
N LEU A 162 -7.11 -7.52 -10.58
CA LEU A 162 -7.70 -8.14 -11.77
C LEU A 162 -6.66 -8.82 -12.66
N ALA A 163 -5.44 -8.27 -12.77
CA ALA A 163 -4.35 -8.90 -13.50
C ALA A 163 -3.91 -10.22 -12.84
N ARG A 164 -3.93 -10.28 -11.50
CA ARG A 164 -3.61 -11.49 -10.73
C ARG A 164 -4.76 -12.50 -10.64
N HIS A 165 -6.01 -12.04 -10.85
CA HIS A 165 -7.23 -12.86 -10.81
C HIS A 165 -7.75 -13.22 -12.22
N ASP A 166 -6.83 -13.40 -13.18
CA ASP A 166 -7.11 -13.83 -14.56
C ASP A 166 -8.13 -12.97 -15.33
N ARG A 167 -8.21 -11.68 -15.02
CA ARG A 167 -9.00 -10.68 -15.74
C ARG A 167 -8.11 -9.70 -16.52
N LEU A 168 -7.07 -10.23 -17.16
CA LEU A 168 -6.01 -9.47 -17.83
C LEU A 168 -6.51 -8.42 -18.82
N ARG A 169 -7.50 -8.77 -19.65
CA ARG A 169 -8.09 -7.81 -20.61
C ARG A 169 -8.62 -6.55 -19.92
N ARG A 170 -9.30 -6.70 -18.77
CA ARG A 170 -9.80 -5.54 -18.03
C ARG A 170 -8.64 -4.78 -17.41
N ALA A 171 -7.67 -5.47 -16.82
CA ALA A 171 -6.51 -4.82 -16.23
C ALA A 171 -5.72 -3.96 -17.24
N GLN A 172 -5.54 -4.44 -18.48
CA GLN A 172 -4.96 -3.66 -19.58
C GLN A 172 -5.78 -2.41 -19.89
N GLN A 173 -7.10 -2.54 -20.05
CA GLN A 173 -7.97 -1.38 -20.29
C GLN A 173 -7.89 -0.32 -19.18
N MET A 174 -7.70 -0.75 -17.93
CA MET A 174 -7.51 0.16 -16.80
C MET A 174 -6.13 0.81 -16.81
N SER A 175 -5.08 0.07 -17.18
CA SER A 175 -3.72 0.58 -17.39
C SER A 175 -3.67 1.63 -18.50
N ASP A 176 -4.26 1.35 -19.66
CA ASP A 176 -4.33 2.29 -20.77
C ASP A 176 -5.08 3.56 -20.40
N TRP A 177 -6.20 3.44 -19.68
CA TRP A 177 -6.93 4.60 -19.19
C TRP A 177 -6.10 5.46 -18.22
N LEU A 178 -5.33 4.83 -17.31
CA LEU A 178 -4.43 5.54 -16.40
C LEU A 178 -3.34 6.30 -17.18
N ASP A 179 -2.73 5.64 -18.18
CA ASP A 179 -1.66 6.20 -19.01
C ASP A 179 -2.15 7.37 -19.87
N GLU A 180 -3.30 7.21 -20.53
CA GLU A 180 -3.88 8.19 -21.44
C GLU A 180 -4.50 9.38 -20.71
N THR A 181 -5.05 9.17 -19.51
CA THR A 181 -5.86 10.17 -18.82
C THR A 181 -5.10 10.88 -17.71
N LEU A 182 -4.31 10.18 -16.90
CA LEU A 182 -3.80 10.69 -15.63
C LEU A 182 -2.30 11.00 -15.61
N ILE A 183 -1.57 10.77 -16.70
CA ILE A 183 -0.14 11.11 -16.75
C ILE A 183 0.06 12.61 -16.98
N ASP A 184 0.84 13.23 -16.10
CA ASP A 184 1.32 14.59 -16.27
C ASP A 184 2.32 14.66 -17.44
N PRO A 185 2.03 15.42 -18.51
CA PRO A 185 2.94 15.50 -19.65
C PRO A 185 4.27 16.19 -19.32
N GLU A 186 4.34 16.96 -18.23
CA GLU A 186 5.56 17.70 -17.84
C GLU A 186 6.51 16.86 -16.98
N THR A 187 5.97 16.17 -15.97
CA THR A 187 6.77 15.42 -14.99
C THR A 187 6.73 13.91 -15.20
N HIS A 188 5.81 13.43 -16.03
CA HIS A 188 5.46 12.01 -16.19
C HIS A 188 4.97 11.31 -14.91
N LEU A 189 4.65 12.07 -13.86
CA LEU A 189 3.97 11.55 -12.68
C LEU A 189 2.48 11.39 -12.94
N VAL A 190 1.85 10.52 -12.17
CA VAL A 190 0.42 10.22 -12.19
C VAL A 190 -0.31 11.24 -11.31
N PHE A 191 -1.26 11.96 -11.90
CA PHE A 191 -2.25 12.77 -11.19
C PHE A 191 -3.21 11.91 -10.38
N ASP A 192 -3.82 12.50 -9.35
CA ASP A 192 -4.73 11.79 -8.46
C ASP A 192 -5.95 11.27 -9.22
N GLY A 193 -6.59 12.11 -10.05
CA GLY A 193 -7.76 11.67 -10.81
C GLY A 193 -8.43 12.76 -11.62
N ILE A 194 -9.62 12.46 -12.12
CA ILE A 194 -10.50 13.36 -12.86
C ILE A 194 -11.87 13.42 -12.18
N LYS A 195 -12.35 14.62 -11.85
CA LYS A 195 -13.62 14.86 -11.15
C LYS A 195 -14.56 15.67 -12.02
N GLY A 196 -15.69 15.08 -12.42
CA GLY A 196 -16.67 15.73 -13.30
C GLY A 196 -16.03 16.28 -14.59
N GLY A 197 -15.10 15.52 -15.19
CA GLY A 197 -14.35 15.92 -16.38
C GLY A 197 -13.17 16.88 -16.13
N SER A 198 -12.93 17.32 -14.89
CA SER A 198 -11.83 18.23 -14.54
C SER A 198 -10.67 17.50 -13.89
N MET A 199 -9.45 17.75 -14.36
CA MET A 199 -8.23 17.13 -13.83
C MET A 199 -7.93 17.58 -12.39
N VAL A 200 -7.73 16.63 -11.49
CA VAL A 200 -7.24 16.85 -10.12
C VAL A 200 -5.72 16.65 -10.14
N ARG A 201 -4.98 17.74 -10.26
CA ARG A 201 -3.52 17.73 -10.51
C ARG A 201 -2.66 17.39 -9.28
N ALA A 202 -3.27 16.98 -8.16
CA ALA A 202 -2.51 16.52 -7.01
C ALA A 202 -1.71 15.27 -7.39
N GLN A 203 -0.49 15.14 -6.85
CA GLN A 203 0.39 14.00 -7.13
C GLN A 203 0.85 13.42 -5.79
N TYR A 204 0.50 12.16 -5.55
CA TYR A 204 0.84 11.45 -4.32
C TYR A 204 1.68 10.22 -4.63
N THR A 205 2.60 9.85 -3.74
CA THR A 205 3.54 8.74 -3.97
C THR A 205 2.84 7.42 -4.23
N TYR A 206 1.73 7.14 -3.56
CA TYR A 206 0.97 5.90 -3.74
C TYR A 206 0.30 5.78 -5.11
N CYS A 207 -0.15 6.88 -5.73
CA CYS A 207 -0.65 6.87 -7.11
C CYS A 207 0.44 6.36 -8.06
N GLN A 208 1.69 6.76 -7.82
CA GLN A 208 2.84 6.29 -8.61
C GLN A 208 3.10 4.82 -8.33
N GLY A 209 3.05 4.42 -7.05
CA GLY A 209 3.22 3.03 -6.64
C GLY A 209 2.24 2.08 -7.32
N VAL A 210 0.95 2.42 -7.34
CA VAL A 210 -0.07 1.52 -7.94
C VAL A 210 0.03 1.43 -9.46
N VAL A 211 0.46 2.50 -10.14
CA VAL A 211 0.72 2.43 -11.58
C VAL A 211 1.98 1.61 -11.86
N LEU A 212 3.09 1.82 -11.12
CA LEU A 212 4.27 0.96 -11.21
C LEU A 212 3.93 -0.52 -10.97
N GLY A 213 3.11 -0.78 -9.96
CA GLY A 213 2.64 -2.12 -9.64
C GLY A 213 1.83 -2.73 -10.79
N LEU A 214 0.87 -2.00 -11.33
CA LEU A 214 0.03 -2.46 -12.44
C LEU A 214 0.85 -2.76 -13.70
N GLU A 215 1.66 -1.80 -14.14
CA GLU A 215 2.48 -1.95 -15.34
C GLU A 215 3.47 -3.11 -15.20
N THR A 216 4.07 -3.31 -14.02
CA THR A 216 4.94 -4.47 -13.78
C THR A 216 4.16 -5.79 -13.86
N GLU A 217 2.97 -5.87 -13.27
CA GLU A 217 2.15 -7.08 -13.32
C GLU A 217 1.71 -7.43 -14.75
N LEU A 218 1.46 -6.42 -15.59
CA LEU A 218 1.12 -6.59 -17.00
C LEU A 218 2.35 -6.95 -17.84
N ALA A 219 3.51 -6.32 -17.62
CA ALA A 219 4.77 -6.69 -18.27
C ALA A 219 5.14 -8.16 -18.00
N MET A 220 4.85 -8.68 -16.80
CA MET A 220 5.08 -10.08 -16.46
C MET A 220 4.10 -11.07 -17.12
N ARG A 221 2.95 -10.61 -17.61
CA ARG A 221 1.82 -11.46 -18.03
C ARG A 221 1.40 -11.27 -19.48
N THR A 222 2.07 -10.36 -20.19
CA THR A 222 1.77 -10.01 -21.57
C THR A 222 3.08 -9.91 -22.35
N GLU A 223 3.00 -9.99 -23.67
CA GLU A 223 4.14 -9.76 -24.57
C GLU A 223 4.21 -8.29 -25.04
N ASP A 224 3.42 -7.40 -24.44
CA ASP A 224 3.38 -5.98 -24.80
C ASP A 224 4.52 -5.22 -24.12
N ALA A 225 5.48 -4.78 -24.93
CA ALA A 225 6.66 -4.05 -24.49
C ALA A 225 6.33 -2.65 -23.95
N ASP A 226 5.15 -2.10 -24.22
CA ASP A 226 4.79 -0.75 -23.76
C ASP A 226 4.65 -0.67 -22.24
N HIS A 227 4.26 -1.77 -21.58
CA HIS A 227 4.19 -1.84 -20.12
C HIS A 227 5.56 -1.62 -19.46
N ALA A 228 6.62 -2.26 -19.98
CA ALA A 228 7.98 -2.05 -19.46
C ALA A 228 8.43 -0.59 -19.67
N LYS A 229 8.17 -0.01 -20.84
CA LYS A 229 8.48 1.41 -21.11
C LYS A 229 7.76 2.37 -20.17
N ARG A 230 6.48 2.09 -19.86
CA ARG A 230 5.69 2.86 -18.87
C ARG A 230 6.30 2.75 -17.46
N VAL A 231 6.80 1.57 -17.07
CA VAL A 231 7.58 1.40 -15.82
C VAL A 231 8.84 2.25 -15.84
N HIS A 232 9.63 2.20 -16.91
CA HIS A 232 10.90 2.95 -17.00
C HIS A 232 10.68 4.46 -16.83
N ARG A 233 9.71 5.00 -17.58
CA ARG A 233 9.32 6.41 -17.51
C ARG A 233 8.90 6.82 -16.10
N LEU A 234 8.07 6.00 -15.45
CA LEU A 234 7.55 6.34 -14.12
C LEU A 234 8.59 6.17 -13.01
N VAL A 235 9.50 5.18 -13.09
CA VAL A 235 10.64 5.06 -12.16
C VAL A 235 11.53 6.29 -12.25
N ALA A 236 11.83 6.77 -13.47
CA ALA A 236 12.60 7.99 -13.67
C ALA A 236 11.87 9.22 -13.09
N ALA A 237 10.58 9.38 -13.36
CA ALA A 237 9.77 10.46 -12.81
C ALA A 237 9.73 10.48 -11.27
N VAL A 238 9.55 9.30 -10.65
CA VAL A 238 9.59 9.15 -9.19
C VAL A 238 10.95 9.56 -8.63
N ARG A 239 12.05 9.09 -9.23
CA ARG A 239 13.40 9.48 -8.84
C ARG A 239 13.57 10.99 -8.88
N ASP A 240 13.18 11.63 -9.98
CA ASP A 240 13.50 13.05 -10.22
C ASP A 240 12.59 14.01 -9.43
N HIS A 241 11.33 13.64 -9.20
CA HIS A 241 10.33 14.56 -8.64
C HIS A 241 9.82 14.16 -7.24
N MET A 242 9.86 12.88 -6.87
CA MET A 242 9.37 12.39 -5.57
C MET A 242 10.48 11.84 -4.66
N ALA A 243 11.71 11.72 -5.15
CA ALA A 243 12.87 11.32 -4.37
C ALA A 243 14.17 11.99 -4.88
N PRO A 244 14.24 13.33 -5.03
CA PRO A 244 15.41 14.00 -5.61
C PRO A 244 16.69 13.78 -4.81
N GLU A 245 16.58 13.60 -3.49
CA GLU A 245 17.70 13.27 -2.59
C GLU A 245 17.89 11.75 -2.42
N GLY A 246 17.24 10.93 -3.25
CA GLY A 246 17.21 9.48 -3.16
C GLY A 246 16.27 8.90 -2.09
N ILE A 247 15.64 9.74 -1.27
CA ILE A 247 14.68 9.36 -0.23
C ILE A 247 13.27 9.70 -0.71
N ILE A 248 12.37 8.72 -0.67
CA ILE A 248 10.95 8.91 -1.03
C ILE A 248 10.30 9.91 -0.07
N ARG A 249 9.66 10.95 -0.63
CA ARG A 249 8.93 11.97 0.14
C ARG A 249 7.74 11.38 0.88
N GLY A 250 7.64 11.66 2.17
CA GLY A 250 6.46 11.37 3.00
C GLY A 250 5.33 12.38 2.79
N ALA A 251 4.14 12.07 3.31
CA ALA A 251 2.94 12.90 3.19
C ALA A 251 2.23 13.15 4.54
N GLY A 252 2.97 13.14 5.65
CA GLY A 252 2.43 13.34 7.00
C GLY A 252 1.75 12.10 7.58
N GLY A 253 0.84 12.29 8.55
CA GLY A 253 0.07 11.23 9.19
C GLY A 253 -1.24 10.94 8.48
N GLY A 254 -2.22 10.39 9.20
CA GLY A 254 -3.52 10.04 8.64
C GLY A 254 -3.38 9.10 7.45
N ASP A 255 -4.14 9.30 6.38
CA ASP A 255 -4.03 8.48 5.18
C ASP A 255 -2.67 8.65 4.47
N GLY A 256 -2.12 9.87 4.49
CA GLY A 256 -0.83 10.21 3.91
C GLY A 256 0.34 9.38 4.47
N GLY A 257 0.20 8.90 5.70
CA GLY A 257 1.20 8.06 6.36
C GLY A 257 1.48 6.74 5.68
N LEU A 258 0.57 6.22 4.84
CA LEU A 258 0.77 4.99 4.07
C LEU A 258 1.41 5.22 2.70
N PHE A 259 1.40 6.45 2.19
CA PHE A 259 1.59 6.69 0.77
C PHE A 259 2.99 6.32 0.27
N ASN A 260 4.02 6.67 1.03
CA ASN A 260 5.42 6.36 0.71
C ASN A 260 5.73 4.86 0.88
N GLY A 261 5.10 4.20 1.85
CA GLY A 261 5.19 2.75 2.03
C GLY A 261 4.67 1.99 0.82
N ILE A 262 3.51 2.39 0.28
CA ILE A 262 2.92 1.79 -0.93
C ILE A 262 3.83 1.97 -2.14
N LEU A 263 4.41 3.16 -2.32
CA LEU A 263 5.41 3.38 -3.37
C LEU A 263 6.61 2.44 -3.21
N ALA A 264 7.18 2.35 -2.00
CA ALA A 264 8.31 1.46 -1.73
C ALA A 264 8.01 -0.02 -2.03
N ARG A 265 6.80 -0.50 -1.71
CA ARG A 265 6.36 -1.86 -2.05
C ARG A 265 6.42 -2.12 -3.54
N TYR A 266 5.89 -1.21 -4.36
CA TYR A 266 5.82 -1.43 -5.79
C TYR A 266 7.14 -1.12 -6.51
N LEU A 267 8.00 -0.25 -5.96
CA LEU A 267 9.39 -0.16 -6.40
C LEU A 267 10.14 -1.47 -6.13
N ALA A 268 9.91 -2.11 -4.98
CA ALA A 268 10.47 -3.45 -4.74
C ALA A 268 9.90 -4.50 -5.71
N LEU A 269 8.61 -4.42 -6.08
CA LEU A 269 8.05 -5.29 -7.12
C LEU A 269 8.75 -5.08 -8.47
N VAL A 270 8.97 -3.83 -8.89
CA VAL A 270 9.75 -3.50 -10.10
C VAL A 270 11.15 -4.14 -10.02
N ALA A 271 11.88 -3.86 -8.94
CA ALA A 271 13.25 -4.35 -8.74
C ALA A 271 13.35 -5.88 -8.80
N THR A 272 12.36 -6.59 -8.24
CA THR A 272 12.40 -8.05 -8.10
C THR A 272 11.74 -8.82 -9.26
N SER A 273 10.80 -8.20 -9.97
CA SER A 273 9.87 -8.93 -10.85
C SER A 273 9.69 -8.34 -12.25
N LEU A 274 10.14 -7.11 -12.54
CA LEU A 274 10.15 -6.61 -13.92
C LEU A 274 11.01 -7.55 -14.78
N PRO A 275 10.49 -8.09 -15.91
CA PRO A 275 11.28 -8.90 -16.83
C PRO A 275 12.50 -8.10 -17.30
N GLN A 276 13.67 -8.73 -17.34
CA GLN A 276 14.92 -8.08 -17.74
C GLN A 276 15.30 -8.54 -19.14
N ASN A 277 14.65 -7.96 -20.15
CA ASN A 277 14.86 -8.28 -21.55
C ASN A 277 15.94 -7.38 -22.19
N ASP A 278 16.11 -6.16 -21.69
CA ASP A 278 17.10 -5.19 -22.17
C ASP A 278 17.81 -4.39 -21.05
N ASP A 279 18.67 -3.45 -21.45
CA ASP A 279 19.44 -2.60 -20.55
C ASP A 279 18.57 -1.55 -19.84
N ASP A 280 17.45 -1.12 -20.44
CA ASP A 280 16.53 -0.16 -19.82
C ASP A 280 15.74 -0.84 -18.68
N ASP A 281 15.34 -2.10 -18.87
CA ASP A 281 14.75 -2.92 -17.80
C ASP A 281 15.73 -3.04 -16.62
N ALA A 282 17.00 -3.34 -16.91
CA ALA A 282 18.04 -3.47 -15.90
C ALA A 282 18.26 -2.13 -15.15
N ALA A 283 18.27 -1.01 -15.87
CA ALA A 283 18.42 0.32 -15.30
C ALA A 283 17.23 0.71 -14.40
N ALA A 284 15.99 0.38 -14.81
CA ALA A 284 14.79 0.63 -14.02
C ALA A 284 14.78 -0.19 -12.73
N ARG A 285 15.14 -1.48 -12.81
CA ARG A 285 15.31 -2.35 -11.62
C ARG A 285 16.35 -1.80 -10.65
N ALA A 286 17.52 -1.41 -11.16
CA ALA A 286 18.59 -0.85 -10.34
C ALA A 286 18.20 0.49 -9.67
N ALA A 287 17.51 1.37 -10.40
CA ALA A 287 17.00 2.63 -9.86
C ALA A 287 15.96 2.38 -8.76
N ALA A 288 15.03 1.45 -8.96
CA ALA A 288 14.04 1.06 -7.97
C ALA A 288 14.68 0.48 -6.70
N THR A 289 15.66 -0.44 -6.84
CA THR A 289 16.45 -0.97 -5.71
C THR A 289 17.12 0.16 -4.92
N LYS A 290 17.78 1.09 -5.62
CA LYS A 290 18.48 2.21 -4.97
C LYS A 290 17.52 3.10 -4.17
N LEU A 291 16.36 3.43 -4.73
CA LEU A 291 15.34 4.25 -4.05
C LEU A 291 14.82 3.56 -2.78
N VAL A 292 14.53 2.26 -2.85
CA VAL A 292 14.06 1.48 -1.69
C VAL A 292 15.13 1.44 -0.60
N LEU A 293 16.37 1.05 -0.93
CA LEU A 293 17.44 0.91 0.05
C LEU A 293 17.85 2.25 0.69
N THR A 294 17.99 3.31 -0.11
CA THR A 294 18.34 4.65 0.40
C THR A 294 17.25 5.16 1.34
N SER A 295 15.98 4.98 0.97
CA SER A 295 14.84 5.35 1.82
C SER A 295 14.82 4.53 3.11
N ALA A 296 15.10 3.23 3.02
CA ALA A 296 15.09 2.33 4.17
C ALA A 296 16.22 2.63 5.16
N GLU A 297 17.41 3.01 4.67
CA GLU A 297 18.51 3.47 5.51
C GLU A 297 18.13 4.75 6.24
N ALA A 298 17.63 5.75 5.52
CA ALA A 298 17.19 7.02 6.11
C ALA A 298 16.09 6.81 7.16
N ALA A 299 15.04 6.04 6.83
CA ALA A 299 13.95 5.74 7.74
C ALA A 299 14.43 5.00 8.99
N TRP A 300 15.38 4.08 8.84
CA TRP A 300 15.95 3.35 9.96
C TRP A 300 16.81 4.26 10.83
N ASP A 301 17.69 5.07 10.26
CA ASP A 301 18.61 5.92 11.02
C ASP A 301 17.88 7.05 11.74
N ASN A 302 16.78 7.53 11.18
CA ASN A 302 15.93 8.55 11.78
C ASN A 302 14.83 7.99 12.72
N ARG A 303 14.70 6.68 12.87
CA ARG A 303 13.71 6.09 13.79
C ARG A 303 14.03 6.44 15.24
N GLN A 304 13.00 6.51 16.07
CA GLN A 304 13.17 6.48 17.52
C GLN A 304 13.12 5.03 18.03
N THR A 305 13.67 4.82 19.24
CA THR A 305 13.58 3.53 19.93
C THR A 305 12.72 3.68 21.18
N VAL A 306 11.58 2.99 21.21
CA VAL A 306 10.68 2.98 22.38
C VAL A 306 10.48 1.55 22.87
N ASP A 307 10.84 1.29 24.13
CA ASP A 307 10.91 -0.04 24.74
C ASP A 307 11.71 -1.07 23.90
N GLY A 308 12.83 -0.63 23.32
CA GLY A 308 13.69 -1.48 22.50
C GLY A 308 13.15 -1.80 21.09
N LEU A 309 12.05 -1.15 20.66
CA LEU A 309 11.43 -1.38 19.36
C LEU A 309 11.37 -0.08 18.52
N PRO A 310 11.50 -0.16 17.19
CA PRO A 310 11.55 1.01 16.32
C PRO A 310 10.22 1.77 16.31
N LEU A 311 10.28 3.09 16.20
CA LEU A 311 9.17 3.99 15.91
C LEU A 311 9.58 4.85 14.70
N PHE A 312 8.88 4.70 13.59
CA PHE A 312 9.24 5.36 12.33
C PHE A 312 8.60 6.73 12.20
N ALA A 313 9.31 7.65 11.54
CA ALA A 313 8.83 8.98 11.19
C ALA A 313 7.87 8.95 10.00
N ALA A 314 6.96 9.91 9.91
CA ALA A 314 6.15 10.12 8.70
C ALA A 314 6.97 10.63 7.50
N PHE A 315 8.09 11.30 7.78
CA PHE A 315 9.06 11.80 6.81
C PHE A 315 10.40 11.14 7.09
N TRP A 316 10.84 10.24 6.21
CA TRP A 316 11.99 9.38 6.47
C TRP A 316 13.34 10.11 6.52
N GLU A 317 13.39 11.35 6.03
CA GLU A 317 14.54 12.24 6.14
C GLU A 317 14.63 12.98 7.49
N ARG A 318 13.65 12.80 8.39
CA ARG A 318 13.56 13.51 9.68
C ARG A 318 13.48 12.53 10.83
N THR A 319 14.14 12.88 11.94
CA THR A 319 14.05 12.12 13.18
C THR A 319 12.59 12.00 13.64
N ALA A 320 12.15 10.77 13.94
CA ALA A 320 10.80 10.52 14.42
C ALA A 320 10.53 11.23 15.75
N GLU A 321 9.31 11.74 15.91
CA GLU A 321 8.84 12.30 17.18
C GLU A 321 8.11 11.22 17.99
N ILE A 322 8.37 11.14 19.30
CA ILE A 322 7.70 10.17 20.17
C ILE A 322 6.32 10.72 20.56
N PRO A 323 5.21 10.10 20.12
CA PRO A 323 3.88 10.62 20.41
C PRO A 323 3.51 10.45 21.88
N THR A 324 2.76 11.40 22.41
CA THR A 324 2.10 11.27 23.71
C THR A 324 0.64 10.82 23.55
N ALA A 325 -0.04 10.54 24.66
CA ALA A 325 -1.48 10.29 24.65
C ALA A 325 -2.32 11.58 24.56
N ALA A 326 -1.68 12.76 24.65
CA ALA A 326 -2.29 14.06 24.51
C ALA A 326 -2.04 14.64 23.10
N GLY A 327 -2.85 15.62 22.70
CA GLY A 327 -2.78 16.25 21.39
C GLY A 327 -3.96 15.90 20.48
N GLU A 328 -4.06 16.59 19.34
CA GLU A 328 -5.12 16.36 18.36
C GLU A 328 -4.94 14.99 17.67
N GLU A 329 -6.02 14.21 17.67
CA GLU A 329 -6.08 12.89 17.04
C GLU A 329 -6.33 13.02 15.52
N ALA A 330 -5.99 11.98 14.75
CA ALA A 330 -6.36 11.92 13.34
C ALA A 330 -7.88 11.96 13.15
N GLU A 331 -8.36 12.81 12.24
CA GLU A 331 -9.78 13.06 12.01
C GLU A 331 -10.20 12.66 10.59
N SER A 332 -11.40 12.08 10.46
CA SER A 332 -11.95 11.76 9.14
C SER A 332 -12.81 12.91 8.62
N VAL A 333 -12.45 13.41 7.43
CA VAL A 333 -13.14 14.50 6.74
C VAL A 333 -13.43 14.03 5.31
N GLU A 334 -14.71 13.98 4.94
CA GLU A 334 -15.17 13.58 3.59
C GLU A 334 -14.63 12.23 3.08
N GLY A 335 -14.33 11.29 3.98
CA GLY A 335 -13.81 9.96 3.63
C GLY A 335 -12.28 9.84 3.67
N ALA A 336 -11.56 10.96 3.68
CA ALA A 336 -10.13 10.99 3.94
C ALA A 336 -9.84 11.10 5.45
N VAL A 337 -8.66 10.68 5.89
CA VAL A 337 -8.17 10.79 7.27
C VAL A 337 -7.00 11.77 7.30
N ASN A 338 -7.19 12.88 8.00
CA ASN A 338 -6.17 13.90 8.21
C ASN A 338 -5.15 13.46 9.26
N SER A 339 -3.95 14.03 9.19
CA SER A 339 -2.87 13.76 10.13
C SER A 339 -3.25 14.08 11.57
N SER A 340 -2.83 13.24 12.50
CA SER A 340 -2.73 13.63 13.91
C SER A 340 -1.65 14.72 14.10
N GLN A 341 -1.68 15.38 15.26
CA GLN A 341 -0.68 16.40 15.62
C GLN A 341 0.76 15.86 15.58
N VAL A 342 0.94 14.60 16.00
CA VAL A 342 2.20 13.87 15.91
C VAL A 342 1.97 12.65 15.02
N PRO A 343 2.27 12.74 13.70
CA PRO A 343 1.99 11.70 12.70
C PRO A 343 2.41 10.28 13.09
N GLU A 344 3.52 10.15 13.82
CA GLU A 344 4.08 8.89 14.29
C GLU A 344 3.12 8.09 15.18
N ARG A 345 2.09 8.76 15.72
CA ARG A 345 0.96 8.15 16.43
C ARG A 345 0.14 7.24 15.53
N ASP A 346 0.01 7.55 14.25
CA ASP A 346 -0.92 6.91 13.34
C ASP A 346 -0.39 5.54 12.87
N LEU A 347 -1.26 4.54 12.87
CA LEU A 347 -0.93 3.19 12.41
C LEU A 347 -0.42 3.20 10.97
N SER A 348 -0.96 4.07 10.11
CA SER A 348 -0.55 4.23 8.72
C SER A 348 0.96 4.50 8.58
N VAL A 349 1.51 5.44 9.36
CA VAL A 349 2.94 5.78 9.38
C VAL A 349 3.78 4.59 9.78
N GLN A 350 3.36 3.87 10.83
CA GLN A 350 4.11 2.71 11.32
C GLN A 350 4.03 1.52 10.33
N LEU A 351 2.91 1.36 9.62
CA LEU A 351 2.79 0.37 8.55
C LEU A 351 3.68 0.71 7.36
N ALA A 352 3.80 1.98 6.97
CA ALA A 352 4.72 2.37 5.90
C ALA A 352 6.18 2.08 6.26
N GLY A 353 6.59 2.38 7.49
CA GLY A 353 7.93 2.02 7.99
C GLY A 353 8.19 0.51 7.97
N TRP A 354 7.23 -0.31 8.41
CA TRP A 354 7.35 -1.77 8.33
C TRP A 354 7.40 -2.26 6.89
N MET A 355 6.50 -1.78 6.03
CA MET A 355 6.44 -2.11 4.61
C MET A 355 7.76 -1.81 3.90
N LEU A 356 8.39 -0.68 4.22
CA LEU A 356 9.70 -0.31 3.68
C LEU A 356 10.81 -1.27 4.12
N MET A 357 10.81 -1.73 5.38
CA MET A 357 11.83 -2.69 5.85
C MET A 357 11.68 -4.05 5.17
N GLU A 358 10.44 -4.52 4.94
CA GLU A 358 10.18 -5.74 4.18
C GLU A 358 10.58 -5.58 2.70
N ALA A 359 10.30 -4.42 2.11
CA ALA A 359 10.71 -4.09 0.75
C ALA A 359 12.25 -4.06 0.60
N ALA A 360 12.96 -3.47 1.58
CA ALA A 360 14.42 -3.41 1.61
C ALA A 360 15.06 -4.80 1.71
N HIS A 361 14.47 -5.70 2.51
CA HIS A 361 14.91 -7.09 2.56
C HIS A 361 14.70 -7.79 1.21
N ALA A 362 13.51 -7.67 0.61
CA ALA A 362 13.19 -8.33 -0.66
C ALA A 362 14.14 -7.93 -1.81
N VAL A 363 14.57 -6.67 -1.86
CA VAL A 363 15.52 -6.18 -2.89
C VAL A 363 17.00 -6.36 -2.51
N SER A 364 17.30 -6.72 -1.26
CA SER A 364 18.68 -7.03 -0.84
C SER A 364 19.09 -8.47 -1.11
N ASP A 365 18.11 -9.30 -1.44
CA ASP A 365 18.25 -10.74 -1.68
C ASP A 365 18.37 -11.07 -3.18
N THR A 366 18.08 -10.08 -4.04
CA THR A 366 18.32 -10.09 -5.49
C THR A 366 19.70 -9.57 -5.82
#